data_AF-A0A850SZY9-F1
#
_entry.id   AF-A0A850SZY9-F1
#
_cell.length_a   1.000
_cell.length_b   1.000
_cell.length_c   1.000
_cell.angle_alpha   90.00
_cell.angle_beta   90.00
_cell.angle_gamma   90.00
#
_symmetry.space_group_name_H-M   'P 1'
#
loop_
_entity.id
_entity.type
_entity.pdbx_description
1 polymer ?
#
loop_
_entity_poly.entity_id
_entity_poly.type
_entity_poly.pdbx_seq_one_letter_code
_entity_poly.pdbx_strand_id
1 'polypeptide(L)'
;MKIARLAAAIAVGASFVAAPATAGDGAPSIKGEWRITRAVVAPWTDEAGAGARPDWIGERVTFTSKAVKAPAPLGCGDAKYEATEVPLEGLFQGAGLSVEAANRIGLDGRARKGVALTCDTGVFDFHFAADDSMLLALDNRIWTFDRTPGARASSRSAEGVVQRFLEAHFDGDMGFSPASLEGKRAFLTGALLEKIDAYFARPRAPDAAPPVNGDPFTDSQEYPARFAVLRDDKKLKGVAVQVEFADAFRERTVVYEMARENRRWLISDLKFDDGRKLTELLAE
;
A
#
# COMPACT_ATOMS: atom_id res chain seq x y z
N MET A 1 31.71 -60.11 -50.73
CA MET A 1 30.76 -58.98 -50.78
C MET A 1 29.56 -59.35 -49.91
N LYS A 2 29.11 -58.41 -49.06
CA LYS A 2 28.06 -58.46 -48.02
C LYS A 2 28.49 -58.89 -46.60
N ILE A 3 28.26 -57.92 -45.73
CA ILE A 3 28.48 -57.73 -44.29
C ILE A 3 27.28 -58.26 -43.51
N ALA A 4 27.46 -58.74 -42.26
CA ALA A 4 26.61 -58.49 -41.09
C ALA A 4 26.98 -59.45 -39.94
N ARG A 5 26.87 -59.15 -38.64
CA ARG A 5 26.62 -57.94 -37.81
C ARG A 5 26.92 -58.43 -36.38
N LEU A 6 27.72 -57.70 -35.59
CA LEU A 6 27.81 -57.91 -34.14
C LEU A 6 27.12 -56.74 -33.44
N ALA A 7 26.21 -57.05 -32.52
CA ALA A 7 25.43 -56.08 -31.75
C ALA A 7 26.28 -55.47 -30.62
N ALA A 8 26.17 -54.15 -30.44
CA ALA A 8 26.69 -53.44 -29.29
C ALA A 8 25.52 -52.88 -28.47
N ALA A 9 25.47 -53.22 -27.19
CA ALA A 9 24.56 -52.63 -26.22
C ALA A 9 25.18 -51.32 -25.70
N ILE A 10 24.46 -50.21 -25.83
CA ILE A 10 24.84 -48.91 -25.26
C ILE A 10 23.97 -48.68 -24.03
N ALA A 11 24.61 -48.63 -22.85
CA ALA A 11 24.00 -48.16 -21.62
C ALA A 11 24.06 -46.63 -21.59
N VAL A 12 22.91 -45.97 -21.55
CA VAL A 12 22.80 -44.51 -21.40
C VAL A 12 22.72 -44.20 -19.91
N GLY A 13 23.77 -43.60 -19.36
CA GLY A 13 23.76 -42.99 -18.03
C GLY A 13 23.03 -41.64 -18.08
N ALA A 14 21.96 -41.49 -17.28
CA ALA A 14 21.28 -40.22 -17.11
C ALA A 14 22.05 -39.34 -16.11
N SER A 15 22.75 -38.33 -16.60
CA SER A 15 23.30 -37.27 -15.77
C SER A 15 22.19 -36.27 -15.43
N PHE A 16 21.76 -36.24 -14.16
CA PHE A 16 20.95 -35.15 -13.64
C PHE A 16 21.82 -33.90 -13.53
N VAL A 17 21.63 -32.96 -14.45
CA VAL A 17 22.14 -31.59 -14.31
C VAL A 17 21.28 -30.90 -13.25
N ALA A 18 21.81 -30.77 -12.03
CA ALA A 18 21.20 -29.91 -11.03
C ALA A 18 21.24 -28.46 -11.54
N ALA A 19 20.08 -27.87 -11.77
CA ALA A 19 19.97 -26.45 -12.07
C ALA A 19 20.49 -25.65 -10.86
N PRO A 20 21.24 -24.55 -11.08
CA PRO A 20 21.64 -23.69 -9.97
C PRO A 20 20.38 -23.08 -9.35
N ALA A 21 20.25 -23.21 -8.03
CA ALA A 21 19.26 -22.46 -7.27
C ALA A 21 19.51 -20.97 -7.49
N THR A 22 18.51 -20.25 -7.98
CA THR A 22 18.53 -18.79 -8.07
C THR A 22 18.66 -18.22 -6.66
N ALA A 23 19.76 -17.51 -6.39
CA ALA A 23 19.89 -16.68 -5.20
C ALA A 23 18.76 -15.64 -5.18
N GLY A 24 18.00 -15.61 -4.09
CA GLY A 24 16.89 -14.67 -3.92
C GLY A 24 16.49 -14.46 -2.46
N ASP A 25 17.40 -14.65 -1.50
CA ASP A 25 17.08 -14.52 -0.06
C ASP A 25 17.48 -13.17 0.56
N GLY A 26 17.85 -12.17 -0.25
CA GLY A 26 18.12 -10.81 0.23
C GLY A 26 16.85 -10.09 0.72
N ALA A 27 17.00 -9.17 1.68
CA ALA A 27 15.95 -8.19 1.95
C ALA A 27 15.74 -7.29 0.73
N PRO A 28 14.51 -6.80 0.47
CA PRO A 28 14.29 -5.78 -0.56
C PRO A 28 15.21 -4.58 -0.31
N SER A 29 15.68 -3.94 -1.39
CA SER A 29 16.55 -2.77 -1.22
C SER A 29 15.75 -1.57 -0.72
N ILE A 30 16.20 -0.93 0.37
CA ILE A 30 15.65 0.35 0.84
C ILE A 30 16.02 1.53 -0.07
N LYS A 31 17.06 1.40 -0.91
CA LYS A 31 17.58 2.51 -1.71
C LYS A 31 16.55 3.03 -2.73
N GLY A 32 16.63 4.31 -3.03
CA GLY A 32 15.76 4.99 -4.00
C GLY A 32 14.71 5.88 -3.34
N GLU A 33 13.73 6.29 -4.16
CA GLU A 33 12.63 7.16 -3.74
C GLU A 33 11.45 6.35 -3.22
N TRP A 34 10.97 6.80 -2.07
CA TRP A 34 9.79 6.36 -1.35
C TRP A 34 8.90 7.57 -1.05
N ARG A 35 7.63 7.30 -0.79
CA ARG A 35 6.67 8.29 -0.35
C ARG A 35 6.04 7.87 0.96
N ILE A 36 5.88 8.80 1.89
CA ILE A 36 5.15 8.55 3.13
C ILE A 36 3.65 8.61 2.81
N THR A 37 2.91 7.52 3.03
CA THR A 37 1.52 7.40 2.58
C THR A 37 0.51 7.27 3.71
N ARG A 38 0.96 6.87 4.91
CA ARG A 38 0.08 6.67 6.06
C ARG A 38 0.86 6.88 7.36
N ALA A 39 0.15 7.36 8.37
CA ALA A 39 0.61 7.42 9.75
C ALA A 39 -0.52 6.92 10.65
N VAL A 40 -0.21 6.00 11.55
CA VAL A 40 -1.16 5.56 12.59
C VAL A 40 -0.52 5.65 13.96
N VAL A 41 -1.34 5.89 14.97
CA VAL A 41 -0.89 5.75 16.37
C VAL A 41 -0.37 4.35 16.57
N ALA A 42 0.81 4.25 17.18
CA ALA A 42 1.42 2.97 17.42
C ALA A 42 0.60 2.16 18.44
N PRO A 43 0.50 0.83 18.28
CA PRO A 43 -0.42 0.02 19.10
C PRO A 43 -0.16 0.01 20.62
N TRP A 44 1.00 0.49 21.06
CA TRP A 44 1.39 0.59 22.46
C TRP A 44 0.99 1.91 23.12
N THR A 45 0.31 2.82 22.40
CA THR A 45 -0.15 4.09 22.95
C THR A 45 -1.49 4.53 22.36
N ASP A 46 -1.98 5.69 22.79
CA ASP A 46 -3.16 6.38 22.26
C ASP A 46 -2.79 7.74 21.64
N GLU A 47 -3.77 8.48 21.13
CA GLU A 47 -3.52 9.80 20.53
C GLU A 47 -2.91 10.81 21.53
N ALA A 48 -3.22 10.70 22.82
CA ALA A 48 -2.63 11.57 23.84
C ALA A 48 -1.13 11.28 24.03
N GLY A 49 -0.74 10.00 23.97
CA GLY A 49 0.67 9.57 24.04
C GLY A 49 1.45 9.67 22.73
N ALA A 50 0.78 9.74 21.58
CA ALA A 50 1.41 9.85 20.26
C ALA A 50 1.95 11.26 19.94
N GLY A 51 1.59 12.27 20.73
CA GLY A 51 2.03 13.64 20.52
C GLY A 51 1.56 14.25 19.18
N ALA A 52 2.13 15.41 18.86
CA ALA A 52 1.79 16.12 17.64
C ALA A 52 2.29 15.37 16.40
N ARG A 53 1.40 15.12 15.44
CA ARG A 53 1.74 14.49 14.16
C ARG A 53 2.31 15.53 13.20
N PRO A 54 3.56 15.40 12.71
CA PRO A 54 4.06 16.26 11.65
C PRO A 54 3.33 15.96 10.33
N ASP A 55 3.22 16.97 9.45
CA ASP A 55 2.58 16.82 8.15
C ASP A 55 3.55 16.20 7.13
N TRP A 56 3.75 14.88 7.24
CA TRP A 56 4.62 14.12 6.34
C TRP A 56 3.87 13.31 5.29
N ILE A 57 2.54 13.19 5.39
CA ILE A 57 1.79 12.42 4.39
C ILE A 57 1.97 13.08 3.03
N GLY A 58 2.44 12.29 2.09
CA GLY A 58 2.74 12.72 0.74
C GLY A 58 4.17 13.22 0.51
N GLU A 59 4.98 13.34 1.56
CA GLU A 59 6.38 13.70 1.44
C GLU A 59 7.21 12.59 0.82
N ARG A 60 8.27 12.99 0.11
CA ARG A 60 9.21 12.06 -0.52
C ARG A 60 10.43 11.87 0.36
N VAL A 61 10.87 10.62 0.45
CA VAL A 61 12.09 10.22 1.12
C VAL A 61 12.99 9.49 0.14
N THR A 62 14.22 9.96 -0.01
CA THR A 62 15.22 9.37 -0.90
C THR A 62 16.39 8.82 -0.11
N PHE A 63 16.52 7.49 -0.11
CA PHE A 63 17.66 6.79 0.48
C PHE A 63 18.75 6.62 -0.57
N THR A 64 19.88 7.32 -0.40
CA THR A 64 21.08 7.14 -1.24
C THR A 64 22.07 6.19 -0.55
N SER A 65 23.24 5.95 -1.14
CA SER A 65 24.25 5.09 -0.52
C SER A 65 24.86 5.63 0.77
N LYS A 66 24.81 6.96 1.00
CA LYS A 66 25.50 7.63 2.12
C LYS A 66 24.69 8.74 2.79
N ALA A 67 23.47 9.00 2.35
CA ALA A 67 22.64 10.08 2.87
C ALA A 67 21.16 9.75 2.67
N VAL A 68 20.31 10.39 3.46
CA VAL A 68 18.85 10.34 3.32
C VAL A 68 18.34 11.76 3.12
N LYS A 69 17.59 11.99 2.04
CA LYS A 69 16.87 13.24 1.85
C LYS A 69 15.42 13.03 2.29
N ALA A 70 15.03 13.64 3.39
CA ALA A 70 13.72 13.51 4.01
C ALA A 70 13.42 14.72 4.93
N PRO A 71 12.18 14.90 5.37
CA PRO A 71 11.86 15.74 6.52
C PRO A 71 12.69 15.33 7.76
N ALA A 72 12.97 16.29 8.65
CA ALA A 72 13.59 16.00 9.93
C ALA A 72 12.65 15.12 10.79
N PRO A 73 13.17 14.17 11.59
CA PRO A 73 14.59 13.90 11.85
C PRO A 73 15.24 12.91 10.86
N LEU A 74 14.49 12.40 9.85
CA LEU A 74 14.96 11.35 8.95
C LEU A 74 16.02 11.82 7.94
N GLY A 75 16.02 13.10 7.58
CA GLY A 75 16.98 13.66 6.64
C GLY A 75 18.37 13.77 7.25
N CYS A 76 19.39 13.20 6.60
CA CYS A 76 20.71 13.02 7.20
C CYS A 76 21.84 12.84 6.16
N GLY A 77 23.08 13.14 6.57
CA GLY A 77 24.24 13.26 5.68
C GLY A 77 25.24 12.10 5.72
N ASP A 78 25.20 11.27 6.76
CA ASP A 78 26.09 10.10 6.94
C ASP A 78 25.31 8.81 7.25
N ALA A 79 24.64 8.28 6.22
CA ALA A 79 23.79 7.10 6.31
C ALA A 79 24.60 5.79 6.18
N LYS A 80 24.38 4.88 7.12
CA LYS A 80 24.87 3.50 7.11
C LYS A 80 23.69 2.56 7.25
N TYR A 81 23.66 1.53 6.40
CA TYR A 81 22.54 0.60 6.29
C TYR A 81 23.01 -0.80 6.65
N GLU A 82 22.30 -1.44 7.58
CA GLU A 82 22.51 -2.83 7.95
C GLU A 82 21.22 -3.61 7.72
N ALA A 83 21.29 -4.74 7.03
CA ALA A 83 20.13 -5.59 6.82
C ALA A 83 19.75 -6.26 8.15
N THR A 84 18.47 -6.24 8.48
CA THR A 84 17.94 -6.85 9.70
C THR A 84 16.88 -7.88 9.38
N GLU A 85 16.69 -8.83 10.28
CA GLU A 85 15.55 -9.72 10.30
C GLU A 85 15.10 -9.87 11.75
N VAL A 86 13.88 -9.44 12.03
CA VAL A 86 13.37 -9.27 13.39
C VAL A 86 12.08 -10.06 13.53
N PRO A 87 11.94 -10.96 14.54
CA PRO A 87 10.67 -11.63 14.81
C PRO A 87 9.63 -10.62 15.29
N LEU A 88 8.34 -10.98 15.25
CA LEU A 88 7.25 -10.04 15.56
C LEU A 88 7.42 -9.42 16.96
N GLU A 89 7.86 -10.21 17.93
CA GLU A 89 8.06 -9.80 19.33
C GLU A 89 9.17 -8.76 19.48
N GLY A 90 10.15 -8.75 18.56
CA GLY A 90 11.26 -7.82 18.54
C GLY A 90 11.01 -6.54 17.73
N LEU A 91 9.92 -6.48 16.96
CA LEU A 91 9.62 -5.31 16.13
C LEU A 91 9.45 -4.05 17.00
N PHE A 92 9.89 -2.93 16.44
CA PHE A 92 9.78 -1.62 17.07
C PHE A 92 10.38 -1.61 18.49
N GLN A 93 11.60 -2.12 18.60
CA GLN A 93 12.38 -2.19 19.85
C GLN A 93 11.73 -3.05 20.95
N GLY A 94 11.04 -4.13 20.56
CA GLY A 94 10.46 -5.04 21.52
C GLY A 94 9.14 -4.55 22.13
N ALA A 95 8.37 -3.74 21.38
CA ALA A 95 7.09 -3.22 21.84
C ALA A 95 6.05 -4.33 22.15
N GLY A 96 6.33 -5.59 21.81
CA GLY A 96 5.51 -6.73 22.19
C GLY A 96 4.14 -6.73 21.53
N LEU A 97 4.10 -6.57 20.20
CA LEU A 97 2.85 -6.51 19.45
C LEU A 97 2.07 -7.82 19.57
N SER A 98 0.79 -7.72 19.92
CA SER A 98 -0.15 -8.81 19.68
C SER A 98 -0.32 -9.04 18.18
N VAL A 99 -0.76 -10.25 17.80
CA VAL A 99 -1.09 -10.56 16.40
C VAL A 99 -2.11 -9.57 15.84
N GLU A 100 -3.15 -9.24 16.61
CA GLU A 100 -4.15 -8.25 16.19
C GLU A 100 -3.56 -6.85 15.96
N ALA A 101 -2.66 -6.40 16.85
CA ALA A 101 -1.96 -5.14 16.68
C ALA A 101 -1.07 -5.12 15.44
N ALA A 102 -0.34 -6.22 15.19
CA ALA A 102 0.46 -6.40 13.99
C ALA A 102 -0.41 -6.33 12.72
N ASN A 103 -1.59 -6.94 12.75
CA ASN A 103 -2.48 -6.98 11.60
C ASN A 103 -3.00 -5.59 11.20
N ARG A 104 -3.32 -4.74 12.18
CA ARG A 104 -3.80 -3.36 11.94
C ARG A 104 -2.77 -2.47 11.23
N ILE A 105 -1.49 -2.83 11.31
CA ILE A 105 -0.40 -2.12 10.63
C ILE A 105 0.14 -2.88 9.41
N GLY A 106 -0.57 -3.94 8.97
CA GLY A 106 -0.27 -4.66 7.74
C GLY A 106 0.83 -5.71 7.87
N LEU A 107 1.04 -6.23 9.07
CA LEU A 107 1.97 -7.32 9.36
C LEU A 107 1.19 -8.60 9.65
N ASP A 108 1.67 -9.72 9.13
CA ASP A 108 1.02 -11.04 9.14
C ASP A 108 1.60 -12.00 10.21
N GLY A 109 2.25 -11.45 11.24
CA GLY A 109 2.82 -12.22 12.34
C GLY A 109 4.14 -12.95 12.04
N ARG A 110 4.68 -12.84 10.82
CA ARG A 110 5.98 -13.45 10.46
C ARG A 110 7.15 -12.54 10.83
N ALA A 111 8.35 -13.13 10.96
CA ALA A 111 9.58 -12.35 11.06
C ALA A 111 9.73 -11.44 9.84
N ARG A 112 10.18 -10.20 10.07
CA ARG A 112 10.25 -9.17 9.02
C ARG A 112 11.69 -8.86 8.69
N LYS A 113 12.01 -8.96 7.40
CA LYS A 113 13.21 -8.34 6.85
C LYS A 113 13.11 -6.82 7.00
N GLY A 114 14.24 -6.18 7.22
CA GLY A 114 14.31 -4.75 7.48
C GLY A 114 15.68 -4.18 7.18
N VAL A 115 15.83 -2.90 7.51
CA VAL A 115 17.09 -2.18 7.47
C VAL A 115 17.20 -1.29 8.70
N ALA A 116 18.27 -1.48 9.47
CA ALA A 116 18.69 -0.50 10.46
C ALA A 116 19.48 0.60 9.73
N LEU A 117 18.99 1.83 9.80
CA LEU A 117 19.64 3.03 9.31
C LEU A 117 20.32 3.70 10.50
N THR A 118 21.65 3.70 10.53
CA THR A 118 22.42 4.60 11.41
C THR A 118 22.73 5.87 10.66
N CYS A 119 22.43 7.03 11.26
CA CYS A 119 22.73 8.33 10.70
C CYS A 119 23.22 9.33 11.75
N ASP A 120 23.73 10.47 11.29
CA ASP A 120 24.14 11.59 12.14
C ASP A 120 22.96 12.25 12.88
N THR A 121 21.73 12.01 12.44
CA THR A 121 20.49 12.46 13.11
C THR A 121 19.84 11.43 14.02
N GLY A 122 20.30 10.18 14.01
CA GLY A 122 19.71 9.11 14.83
C GLY A 122 19.83 7.71 14.22
N VAL A 123 19.20 6.74 14.87
CA VAL A 123 19.09 5.36 14.40
C VAL A 123 17.62 5.05 14.16
N PHE A 124 17.31 4.47 13.00
CA PHE A 124 15.94 4.20 12.56
C PHE A 124 15.84 2.78 12.03
N ASP A 125 14.88 2.01 12.56
CA ASP A 125 14.62 0.64 12.12
C ASP A 125 13.43 0.61 11.16
N PHE A 126 13.71 0.28 9.89
CA PHE A 126 12.68 0.08 8.88
C PHE A 126 12.36 -1.40 8.75
N HIS A 127 11.08 -1.74 8.65
CA HIS A 127 10.62 -3.11 8.48
C HIS A 127 9.77 -3.21 7.20
N PHE A 128 10.14 -4.10 6.28
CA PHE A 128 9.36 -4.30 5.07
C PHE A 128 8.04 -4.99 5.41
N ALA A 129 6.90 -4.38 5.05
CA ALA A 129 5.57 -4.98 5.02
C ALA A 129 5.31 -5.72 3.70
N ALA A 130 5.94 -5.27 2.62
CA ALA A 130 6.03 -5.92 1.31
C ALA A 130 7.29 -5.38 0.59
N ASP A 131 7.61 -5.88 -0.60
CA ASP A 131 8.80 -5.43 -1.36
C ASP A 131 8.78 -3.91 -1.66
N ASP A 132 7.59 -3.33 -1.82
CA ASP A 132 7.39 -1.91 -2.11
C ASP A 132 6.72 -1.13 -0.95
N SER A 133 6.66 -1.72 0.26
CA SER A 133 6.08 -1.09 1.45
C SER A 133 6.96 -1.32 2.68
N MET A 134 7.33 -0.24 3.38
CA MET A 134 8.06 -0.31 4.66
C MET A 134 7.31 0.41 5.77
N LEU A 135 7.58 -0.01 7.01
CA LEU A 135 7.09 0.59 8.23
C LEU A 135 8.26 1.13 9.05
N LEU A 136 8.05 2.27 9.71
CA LEU A 136 8.96 2.84 10.70
C LEU A 136 8.15 3.25 11.93
N ALA A 137 8.61 2.88 13.12
CA ALA A 137 8.13 3.49 14.35
C ALA A 137 8.95 4.75 14.66
N LEU A 138 8.27 5.88 14.77
CA LEU A 138 8.88 7.14 15.18
C LEU A 138 7.84 8.01 15.88
N ASP A 139 8.22 8.56 17.04
CA ASP A 139 7.36 9.40 17.89
C ASP A 139 5.99 8.76 18.14
N ASN A 140 6.00 7.49 18.58
CA ASN A 140 4.79 6.73 18.91
C ASN A 140 3.78 6.61 17.74
N ARG A 141 4.26 6.74 16.51
CA ARG A 141 3.48 6.50 15.29
C ARG A 141 4.18 5.50 14.40
N ILE A 142 3.39 4.71 13.69
CA ILE A 142 3.85 3.85 12.62
C ILE A 142 3.66 4.58 11.30
N TRP A 143 4.76 4.88 10.65
CA TRP A 143 4.82 5.54 9.35
C TRP A 143 4.96 4.51 8.24
N THR A 144 4.09 4.59 7.23
CA THR A 144 4.15 3.73 6.04
C THR A 144 4.84 4.46 4.90
N PHE A 145 5.82 3.80 4.32
CA PHE A 145 6.56 4.23 3.14
C PHE A 145 6.20 3.32 1.99
N ASP A 146 5.77 3.89 0.88
CA ASP A 146 5.37 3.18 -0.32
C ASP A 146 6.20 3.64 -1.52
N ARG A 147 6.51 2.72 -2.42
CA ARG A 147 7.21 3.03 -3.68
C ARG A 147 6.57 2.42 -4.92
N THR A 148 5.31 2.02 -4.80
CA THR A 148 4.50 1.51 -5.91
C THR A 148 4.36 2.56 -7.02
N PRO A 149 3.90 2.16 -8.21
CA PRO A 149 3.76 3.10 -9.34
C PRO A 149 2.98 4.38 -9.01
N GLY A 150 1.87 4.30 -8.27
CA GLY A 150 1.10 5.49 -7.90
C GLY A 150 1.82 6.42 -6.91
N ALA A 151 2.57 5.88 -5.95
CA ALA A 151 3.39 6.69 -5.04
C ALA A 151 4.42 7.56 -5.78
N ARG A 152 4.96 7.05 -6.90
CA ARG A 152 5.92 7.73 -7.77
C ARG A 152 5.26 8.57 -8.88
N ALA A 153 3.97 8.40 -9.10
CA ALA A 153 3.27 9.05 -10.19
C ALA A 153 3.17 10.57 -9.99
N SER A 154 3.13 11.30 -11.12
CA SER A 154 2.81 12.73 -11.11
C SER A 154 1.41 12.94 -10.52
N SER A 155 1.23 13.95 -9.67
CA SER A 155 -0.10 14.33 -9.16
C SER A 155 -1.11 14.71 -10.25
N ARG A 156 -0.67 14.84 -11.50
CA ARG A 156 -1.51 15.11 -12.68
C ARG A 156 -1.82 13.86 -13.51
N SER A 157 -1.30 12.68 -13.17
CA SER A 157 -1.69 11.42 -13.82
C SER A 157 -2.90 10.80 -13.11
N ALA A 158 -3.51 9.80 -13.73
CA ALA A 158 -4.63 9.07 -13.16
C ALA A 158 -4.21 8.38 -11.84
N GLU A 159 -3.09 7.67 -11.87
CA GLU A 159 -2.51 6.95 -10.72
C GLU A 159 -2.14 7.92 -9.60
N GLY A 160 -1.57 9.08 -9.93
CA GLY A 160 -1.22 10.08 -8.94
C GLY A 160 -2.45 10.71 -8.27
N VAL A 161 -3.56 10.88 -8.99
CA VAL A 161 -4.83 11.35 -8.42
C VAL A 161 -5.41 10.33 -7.46
N VAL A 162 -5.48 9.05 -7.86
CA VAL A 162 -5.96 7.96 -6.98
C VAL A 162 -5.08 7.83 -5.74
N GLN A 163 -3.76 7.92 -5.91
CA GLN A 163 -2.83 7.86 -4.78
C GLN A 163 -3.04 9.01 -3.78
N ARG A 164 -3.28 10.25 -4.23
CA ARG A 164 -3.58 11.37 -3.31
C ARG A 164 -4.96 11.25 -2.66
N PHE A 165 -5.93 10.74 -3.41
CA PHE A 165 -7.24 10.43 -2.86
C PHE A 165 -7.11 9.41 -1.71
N LEU A 166 -6.33 8.34 -1.90
CA LEU A 166 -6.12 7.32 -0.87
C LEU A 166 -5.28 7.82 0.31
N GLU A 167 -4.28 8.67 0.08
CA GLU A 167 -3.58 9.38 1.15
C GLU A 167 -4.55 10.19 2.01
N ALA A 168 -5.43 10.99 1.38
CA ALA A 168 -6.45 11.76 2.11
C ALA A 168 -7.50 10.87 2.78
N HIS A 169 -7.84 9.73 2.17
CA HIS A 169 -8.81 8.78 2.71
C HIS A 169 -8.27 8.08 3.96
N PHE A 170 -7.04 7.53 3.89
CA PHE A 170 -6.40 6.82 5.00
C PHE A 170 -5.94 7.75 6.14
N ASP A 171 -5.76 9.03 5.87
CA ASP A 171 -5.36 10.02 6.88
C ASP A 171 -6.54 10.53 7.73
N GLY A 172 -7.77 10.39 7.23
CA GLY A 172 -8.99 10.84 7.87
C GLY A 172 -9.97 9.71 8.23
N ASP A 173 -11.24 10.09 8.44
CA ASP A 173 -12.32 9.11 8.56
C ASP A 173 -12.56 8.42 7.21
N MET A 174 -12.42 7.10 7.20
CA MET A 174 -12.67 6.25 6.04
C MET A 174 -14.14 5.84 5.90
N GLY A 175 -14.99 6.15 6.89
CA GLY A 175 -16.42 5.85 6.82
C GLY A 175 -17.09 6.56 5.64
N PHE A 176 -18.20 6.01 5.12
CA PHE A 176 -18.92 6.63 4.02
C PHE A 176 -19.98 7.63 4.51
N SER A 177 -19.53 8.84 4.85
CA SER A 177 -20.37 9.92 5.37
C SER A 177 -20.12 11.27 4.68
N PRO A 178 -21.07 12.23 4.71
CA PRO A 178 -20.83 13.57 4.17
C PRO A 178 -19.59 14.26 4.76
N ALA A 179 -19.38 14.12 6.08
CA ALA A 179 -18.23 14.71 6.77
C ALA A 179 -16.90 14.10 6.30
N SER A 180 -16.82 12.77 6.23
CA SER A 180 -15.63 12.07 5.74
C SER A 180 -15.24 12.48 4.31
N LEU A 181 -16.24 12.84 3.48
CA LEU A 181 -16.07 13.11 2.07
C LEU A 181 -15.57 14.51 1.77
N GLU A 182 -15.72 15.47 2.68
CA GLU A 182 -15.41 16.88 2.45
C GLU A 182 -14.01 17.09 1.87
N GLY A 183 -12.98 16.52 2.49
CA GLY A 183 -11.60 16.57 2.02
C GLY A 183 -11.31 15.73 0.75
N LYS A 184 -12.26 14.87 0.36
CA LYS A 184 -12.11 13.92 -0.75
C LYS A 184 -12.85 14.37 -2.02
N ARG A 185 -13.81 15.31 -1.93
CA ARG A 185 -14.64 15.73 -3.07
C ARG A 185 -13.82 16.24 -4.26
N ALA A 186 -12.68 16.89 -4.01
CA ALA A 186 -11.81 17.45 -5.04
C ALA A 186 -11.16 16.41 -5.98
N PHE A 187 -11.24 15.11 -5.63
CA PHE A 187 -10.73 14.00 -6.43
C PHE A 187 -11.82 13.31 -7.27
N LEU A 188 -13.09 13.61 -7.02
CA LEU A 188 -14.23 12.95 -7.63
C LEU A 188 -14.81 13.83 -8.76
N THR A 189 -15.32 13.19 -9.81
CA THR A 189 -16.06 13.88 -10.89
C THR A 189 -17.34 14.52 -10.38
N GLY A 190 -17.81 15.56 -11.07
CA GLY A 190 -19.11 16.18 -10.75
C GLY A 190 -20.26 15.18 -10.80
N ALA A 191 -20.27 14.31 -11.82
CA ALA A 191 -21.32 13.30 -11.99
C ALA A 191 -21.35 12.24 -10.86
N LEU A 192 -20.18 11.82 -10.36
CA LEU A 192 -20.12 10.91 -9.22
C LEU A 192 -20.58 11.61 -7.93
N LEU A 193 -20.17 12.86 -7.72
CA LEU A 193 -20.60 13.66 -6.57
C LEU A 193 -22.12 13.86 -6.54
N GLU A 194 -22.75 14.15 -7.68
CA GLU A 194 -24.21 14.27 -7.77
C GLU A 194 -24.93 12.99 -7.32
N LYS A 195 -24.41 11.81 -7.69
CA LYS A 195 -24.96 10.51 -7.26
C LYS A 195 -24.76 10.27 -5.77
N ILE A 196 -23.59 10.62 -5.23
CA ILE A 196 -23.30 10.52 -3.80
C ILE A 196 -24.21 11.45 -2.99
N ASP A 197 -24.36 12.69 -3.43
CA ASP A 197 -25.22 13.67 -2.76
C ASP A 197 -26.69 13.24 -2.82
N ALA A 198 -27.15 12.70 -3.96
CA ALA A 198 -28.47 12.10 -4.10
C ALA A 198 -28.67 10.90 -3.16
N TYR A 199 -27.67 10.03 -2.98
CA TYR A 199 -27.73 8.90 -2.05
C TYR A 199 -27.95 9.37 -0.60
N PHE A 200 -27.23 10.40 -0.16
CA PHE A 200 -27.39 10.95 1.20
C PHE A 200 -28.68 11.75 1.38
N ALA A 201 -29.25 12.33 0.32
CA ALA A 201 -30.51 13.07 0.39
C ALA A 201 -31.76 12.18 0.47
N ARG A 202 -31.64 10.87 0.18
CA ARG A 202 -32.78 9.93 0.22
C ARG A 202 -33.32 9.82 1.66
N PRO A 203 -34.64 10.04 1.89
CA PRO A 203 -35.26 9.76 3.18
C PRO A 203 -35.08 8.28 3.56
N ARG A 204 -34.70 8.02 4.80
CA ARG A 204 -34.54 6.65 5.34
C ARG A 204 -35.27 6.52 6.66
N ALA A 205 -35.84 5.35 6.91
CA ALA A 205 -36.33 5.03 8.24
C ALA A 205 -35.14 5.04 9.23
N PRO A 206 -35.32 5.52 10.47
CA PRO A 206 -34.21 5.63 11.44
C PRO A 206 -33.51 4.30 11.75
N ASP A 207 -34.18 3.17 11.52
CA ASP A 207 -33.73 1.81 11.77
C ASP A 207 -33.35 1.03 10.51
N ALA A 208 -33.47 1.63 9.32
CA ALA A 208 -33.05 0.99 8.08
C ALA A 208 -31.51 0.97 7.96
N ALA A 209 -30.96 -0.22 7.74
CA ALA A 209 -29.54 -0.35 7.40
C ALA A 209 -29.23 0.41 6.11
N PRO A 210 -28.10 1.12 6.02
CA PRO A 210 -27.70 1.77 4.78
C PRO A 210 -27.36 0.71 3.71
N PRO A 211 -27.78 0.89 2.43
CA PRO A 211 -27.40 -0.01 1.34
C PRO A 211 -25.89 -0.09 1.16
N VAL A 212 -25.19 1.05 1.26
CA VAL A 212 -23.73 1.07 1.41
C VAL A 212 -23.42 0.85 2.89
N ASN A 213 -23.19 -0.41 3.23
CA ASN A 213 -22.71 -0.84 4.54
C ASN A 213 -21.20 -1.11 4.42
N GLY A 214 -20.35 -0.27 5.01
CA GLY A 214 -18.89 -0.31 4.88
C GLY A 214 -18.30 0.91 4.19
N ASP A 215 -17.03 0.83 3.82
CA ASP A 215 -16.36 1.83 2.99
C ASP A 215 -16.34 1.37 1.51
N PRO A 216 -17.08 2.06 0.63
CA PRO A 216 -17.11 1.72 -0.79
C PRO A 216 -15.81 2.08 -1.51
N PHE A 217 -14.95 2.94 -0.96
CA PHE A 217 -13.71 3.31 -1.64
C PHE A 217 -12.64 2.23 -1.55
N THR A 218 -12.69 1.42 -0.51
CA THR A 218 -11.80 0.26 -0.35
C THR A 218 -12.51 -1.08 -0.53
N ASP A 219 -13.81 -1.08 -0.83
CA ASP A 219 -14.67 -2.27 -0.89
C ASP A 219 -14.54 -3.11 0.39
N SER A 220 -14.72 -2.47 1.55
CA SER A 220 -14.39 -3.10 2.84
C SER A 220 -15.38 -2.80 3.96
N GLN A 221 -15.63 -3.82 4.81
CA GLN A 221 -16.30 -3.64 6.10
C GLN A 221 -15.33 -3.26 7.21
N GLU A 222 -14.10 -3.78 7.12
CA GLU A 222 -13.01 -3.52 8.03
C GLU A 222 -11.91 -2.82 7.24
N TYR A 223 -11.39 -1.73 7.79
CA TYR A 223 -10.46 -0.90 7.06
C TYR A 223 -9.15 -1.63 6.74
N PRO A 224 -8.68 -1.56 5.48
CA PRO A 224 -7.39 -2.12 5.12
C PRO A 224 -6.23 -1.42 5.84
N ALA A 225 -5.14 -2.15 6.05
CA ALA A 225 -3.95 -1.60 6.69
C ALA A 225 -3.01 -0.90 5.69
N ARG A 226 -3.04 -1.34 4.42
CA ARG A 226 -2.19 -0.78 3.36
C ARG A 226 -2.92 -0.77 2.02
N PHE A 227 -2.43 0.06 1.12
CA PHE A 227 -2.86 0.10 -0.27
C PHE A 227 -1.64 0.23 -1.18
N ALA A 228 -1.75 -0.33 -2.39
CA ALA A 228 -0.75 -0.23 -3.45
C ALA A 228 -1.45 0.23 -4.73
N VAL A 229 -1.08 1.40 -5.24
CA VAL A 229 -1.62 1.91 -6.50
C VAL A 229 -0.74 1.41 -7.63
N LEU A 230 -1.31 0.47 -8.39
CA LEU A 230 -0.58 -0.21 -9.45
C LEU A 230 -0.62 0.57 -10.75
N ARG A 231 0.33 0.25 -11.63
CA ARG A 231 0.32 0.78 -12.98
C ARG A 231 -0.73 0.05 -13.79
N ASP A 232 -1.45 0.84 -14.56
CA ASP A 232 -2.49 0.38 -15.48
C ASP A 232 -2.03 -0.83 -16.32
N ASP A 233 -2.78 -1.93 -16.29
CA ASP A 233 -2.56 -3.04 -17.24
C ASP A 233 -2.67 -2.44 -18.65
N LYS A 234 -1.84 -2.89 -19.60
CA LYS A 234 -1.79 -2.36 -20.97
C LYS A 234 -3.15 -2.38 -21.69
N LYS A 235 -4.13 -3.08 -21.13
CA LYS A 235 -5.52 -3.18 -21.57
C LYS A 235 -6.41 -1.98 -21.19
N LEU A 236 -6.08 -1.21 -20.15
CA LEU A 236 -6.98 -0.24 -19.53
C LEU A 236 -6.70 1.25 -19.88
N LYS A 237 -5.64 1.53 -20.65
CA LYS A 237 -5.29 2.82 -21.31
C LYS A 237 -5.76 4.10 -20.58
N GLY A 238 -5.31 4.29 -19.35
CA GLY A 238 -5.42 5.53 -18.58
C GLY A 238 -6.82 5.92 -18.15
N VAL A 239 -7.84 5.08 -18.37
CA VAL A 239 -9.22 5.30 -17.90
C VAL A 239 -9.55 4.48 -16.66
N ALA A 240 -8.61 3.69 -16.16
CA ALA A 240 -8.74 2.95 -14.93
C ALA A 240 -7.40 2.91 -14.19
N VAL A 241 -7.46 2.70 -12.87
CA VAL A 241 -6.31 2.51 -12.01
C VAL A 241 -6.62 1.35 -11.08
N GLN A 242 -5.80 0.32 -11.10
CA GLN A 242 -5.93 -0.81 -10.19
C GLN A 242 -5.29 -0.46 -8.85
N VAL A 243 -6.02 -0.72 -7.77
CA VAL A 243 -5.53 -0.57 -6.40
C VAL A 243 -5.68 -1.91 -5.69
N GLU A 244 -4.58 -2.39 -5.13
CA GLU A 244 -4.59 -3.52 -4.22
C GLU A 244 -4.67 -3.01 -2.79
N PHE A 245 -5.69 -3.42 -2.06
CA PHE A 245 -5.79 -3.21 -0.63
C PHE A 245 -5.41 -4.48 0.08
N ALA A 246 -4.71 -4.35 1.19
CA ALA A 246 -4.38 -5.49 2.00
C ALA A 246 -4.52 -5.19 3.49
N ASP A 247 -5.00 -6.20 4.18
CA ASP A 247 -4.82 -6.39 5.62
C ASP A 247 -3.88 -7.60 5.83
N ALA A 248 -3.77 -8.11 7.06
CA ALA A 248 -2.90 -9.25 7.35
C ALA A 248 -3.39 -10.59 6.78
N PHE A 249 -4.64 -10.68 6.35
CA PHE A 249 -5.32 -11.93 5.99
C PHE A 249 -5.93 -11.92 4.59
N ARG A 250 -6.22 -10.73 4.06
CA ARG A 250 -6.94 -10.55 2.80
C ARG A 250 -6.25 -9.50 1.95
N GLU A 251 -6.13 -9.82 0.68
CA GLU A 251 -5.88 -8.87 -0.38
C GLU A 251 -7.14 -8.77 -1.23
N ARG A 252 -7.48 -7.55 -1.65
CA ARG A 252 -8.63 -7.28 -2.51
C ARG A 252 -8.25 -6.23 -3.53
N THR A 253 -8.89 -6.29 -4.69
CA THR A 253 -8.63 -5.35 -5.77
C THR A 253 -9.83 -4.46 -5.99
N VAL A 254 -9.58 -3.15 -6.12
CA VAL A 254 -10.59 -2.21 -6.59
C VAL A 254 -10.04 -1.46 -7.79
N VAL A 255 -10.86 -1.36 -8.84
CA VAL A 255 -10.51 -0.62 -10.04
C VAL A 255 -11.17 0.74 -10.00
N TYR A 256 -10.37 1.79 -9.88
CA TYR A 256 -10.81 3.17 -9.91
C TYR A 256 -10.97 3.61 -11.35
N GLU A 257 -12.19 3.84 -11.80
CA GLU A 257 -12.45 4.39 -13.13
C GLU A 257 -12.19 5.90 -13.12
N MET A 258 -11.53 6.38 -14.17
CA MET A 258 -11.01 7.74 -14.25
C MET A 258 -11.60 8.46 -15.46
N ALA A 259 -11.99 9.72 -15.26
CA ALA A 259 -12.42 10.62 -16.32
C ALA A 259 -11.62 11.92 -16.31
N ARG A 260 -11.63 12.62 -17.46
CA ARG A 260 -11.07 13.96 -17.56
C ARG A 260 -12.15 15.01 -17.54
N GLU A 261 -12.12 15.88 -16.53
CA GLU A 261 -12.92 17.10 -16.47
C GLU A 261 -11.98 18.30 -16.44
N ASN A 262 -12.20 19.30 -17.30
CA ASN A 262 -11.36 20.50 -17.36
C ASN A 262 -9.85 20.20 -17.44
N ARG A 263 -9.48 19.16 -18.21
CA ARG A 263 -8.10 18.64 -18.39
C ARG A 263 -7.46 18.07 -17.13
N ARG A 264 -8.22 17.80 -16.06
CA ARG A 264 -7.77 17.12 -14.85
C ARG A 264 -8.33 15.70 -14.81
N TRP A 265 -7.52 14.74 -14.36
CA TRP A 265 -8.02 13.41 -14.01
C TRP A 265 -8.80 13.49 -12.70
N LEU A 266 -9.94 12.80 -12.65
CA LEU A 266 -10.80 12.64 -11.49
C LEU A 266 -11.38 11.22 -11.49
N ILE A 267 -11.74 10.73 -10.31
CA ILE A 267 -12.39 9.43 -10.11
C ILE A 267 -13.85 9.56 -10.56
N SER A 268 -14.24 8.76 -11.55
CA SER A 268 -15.60 8.74 -12.10
C SER A 268 -16.46 7.62 -11.54
N ASP A 269 -15.84 6.50 -11.16
CA ASP A 269 -16.52 5.37 -10.55
C ASP A 269 -15.49 4.43 -9.89
N LEU A 270 -15.99 3.41 -9.20
CA LEU A 270 -15.18 2.29 -8.71
C LEU A 270 -15.84 1.00 -9.15
N LYS A 271 -15.04 0.02 -9.57
CA LYS A 271 -15.47 -1.34 -9.88
C LYS A 271 -14.87 -2.30 -8.88
N PHE A 272 -15.74 -3.08 -8.24
CA PHE A 272 -15.42 -4.05 -7.21
C PHE A 272 -15.10 -5.43 -7.80
N ASP A 273 -14.57 -6.33 -6.97
CA ASP A 273 -14.21 -7.69 -7.38
C ASP A 273 -15.44 -8.51 -7.82
N ASP A 274 -16.63 -8.22 -7.27
CA ASP A 274 -17.89 -8.84 -7.69
C ASP A 274 -18.44 -8.30 -9.03
N GLY A 275 -17.78 -7.31 -9.60
CA GLY A 275 -18.11 -6.68 -10.88
C GLY A 275 -19.09 -5.51 -10.79
N ARG A 276 -19.72 -5.26 -9.63
CA ARG A 276 -20.59 -4.10 -9.41
C ARG A 276 -19.80 -2.81 -9.39
N LYS A 277 -20.50 -1.71 -9.63
CA LYS A 277 -19.96 -0.35 -9.55
C LYS A 277 -20.46 0.41 -8.34
N LEU A 278 -19.69 1.38 -7.86
CA LEU A 278 -20.16 2.29 -6.81
C LEU A 278 -21.44 3.00 -7.25
N THR A 279 -21.51 3.48 -8.50
CA THR A 279 -22.72 4.16 -8.97
C THR A 279 -23.97 3.27 -9.03
N GLU A 280 -23.81 1.95 -9.10
CA GLU A 280 -24.90 0.97 -8.97
C GLU A 280 -25.32 0.84 -7.51
N LEU A 281 -24.37 0.72 -6.57
CA LEU A 281 -24.66 0.69 -5.13
C LEU A 281 -25.35 1.96 -4.63
N LEU A 282 -24.97 3.12 -5.15
CA LEU A 282 -25.59 4.40 -4.80
C LEU A 282 -27.02 4.53 -5.37
N ALA A 283 -27.38 3.71 -6.35
CA ALA A 283 -28.70 3.72 -6.96
C ALA A 283 -29.74 2.91 -6.16
N GLU A 284 -29.30 1.94 -5.36
CA GLU A 284 -30.12 1.11 -4.44
C GLU A 284 -30.80 1.93 -3.34
#